data_AF-A0A7C3B312-F1
#
_entry.id   AF-A0A7C3B312-F1
#
_cell.length_a   1.000
_cell.length_b   1.000
_cell.length_c   1.000
_cell.angle_alpha   90.00
_cell.angle_beta   90.00
_cell.angle_gamma   90.00
#
_symmetry.space_group_name_H-M   'P 1'
#
loop_
_entity.id
_entity.type
_entity.pdbx_description
1 polymer ?
#
loop_
_entity_poly.entity_id
_entity_poly.type
_entity_poly.pdbx_seq_one_letter_code
_entity_poly.pdbx_strand_id
1 'polypeptide(L)'
;MRKTLIITVTLLAALLLLGACAPTEGPEQPNQDQLNFQLVSDAAPGDTDAYGGYILTLYLEQEQELALAFSAQGAALRVSLFTPSEETYGYRSFATQDSDAGDTETEVLGQLKQGEIVSAEEGSFRFTAPETGYYALTMQSASPKAEIDVQLEYQIH
;
A
#
# COMPACT_ATOMS: atom_id res chain seq x y z
N MET A 1 -9.98 64.31 52.20
CA MET A 1 -8.68 64.15 51.51
C MET A 1 -8.73 62.87 50.69
N ARG A 2 -8.66 63.00 49.35
CA ARG A 2 -8.71 61.89 48.38
C ARG A 2 -7.32 61.26 48.24
N LYS A 3 -7.19 59.93 48.33
CA LYS A 3 -6.12 59.16 47.66
C LYS A 3 -6.61 57.76 47.28
N THR A 4 -7.01 57.70 46.01
CA THR A 4 -6.72 56.68 44.99
C THR A 4 -6.86 55.19 45.31
N LEU A 5 -7.90 54.61 44.71
CA LEU A 5 -8.17 53.20 44.46
C LEU A 5 -7.19 52.66 43.40
N ILE A 6 -6.48 51.57 43.68
CA ILE A 6 -5.70 50.81 42.68
C ILE A 6 -6.56 49.61 42.28
N ILE A 7 -7.07 49.63 41.05
CA ILE A 7 -7.73 48.49 40.41
C ILE A 7 -6.62 47.69 39.72
N THR A 8 -6.26 46.54 40.27
CA THR A 8 -5.37 45.59 39.60
C THR A 8 -6.22 44.69 38.72
N VAL A 9 -6.27 44.99 37.42
CA VAL A 9 -6.81 44.08 36.39
C VAL A 9 -5.73 43.04 36.13
N THR A 10 -5.94 41.80 36.56
CA THR A 10 -5.11 40.67 36.13
C THR A 10 -5.96 39.78 35.23
N LEU A 11 -5.80 40.00 33.93
CA LEU A 11 -6.28 39.15 32.86
C LEU A 11 -5.17 38.14 32.57
N LEU A 12 -5.33 36.85 32.88
CA LEU A 12 -4.61 35.80 32.14
C LEU A 12 -5.28 34.42 32.21
N ALA A 13 -5.93 34.12 31.09
CA ALA A 13 -6.05 32.84 30.38
C ALA A 13 -6.26 31.54 31.18
N ALA A 14 -7.46 30.98 30.98
CA ALA A 14 -7.76 29.58 31.17
C ALA A 14 -6.74 28.70 30.43
N LEU A 15 -5.98 27.89 31.16
CA LEU A 15 -5.22 26.79 30.59
C LEU A 15 -6.20 25.63 30.37
N LEU A 16 -6.78 25.59 29.17
CA LEU A 16 -7.46 24.43 28.64
C LEU A 16 -6.48 23.26 28.69
N LEU A 17 -6.81 22.25 29.49
CA LEU A 17 -6.31 20.88 29.33
C LEU A 17 -6.81 20.37 27.98
N LEU A 18 -6.18 20.83 26.90
CA LEU A 18 -6.14 20.10 25.65
C LEU A 18 -5.32 18.85 25.97
N GLY A 19 -6.02 17.77 26.31
CA GLY A 19 -5.45 16.44 26.24
C GLY A 19 -4.89 16.30 24.83
N ALA A 20 -3.57 16.34 24.74
CA ALA A 20 -2.87 15.82 23.58
C ALA A 20 -3.30 14.35 23.47
N CYS A 21 -4.31 14.10 22.64
CA CYS A 21 -4.46 12.81 22.01
C CYS A 21 -3.22 12.71 21.12
N ALA A 22 -2.12 12.22 21.69
CA ALA A 22 -1.01 11.80 20.86
C ALA A 22 -1.60 10.81 19.86
N PRO A 23 -1.34 10.95 18.54
CA PRO A 23 -1.71 9.91 17.61
C PRO A 23 -1.13 8.61 18.17
N THR A 24 -1.98 7.59 18.33
CA THR A 24 -1.52 6.26 18.70
C THR A 24 -0.47 5.88 17.67
N GLU A 25 0.80 5.80 18.08
CA GLU A 25 1.88 5.44 17.16
C GLU A 25 1.50 4.11 16.50
N GLY A 26 1.56 4.07 15.15
CA GLY A 26 1.31 2.86 14.39
C GLY A 26 2.25 1.73 14.82
N PRO A 27 2.00 0.48 14.39
CA PRO A 27 2.92 -0.62 14.64
C PRO A 27 4.30 -0.31 14.07
N GLU A 28 5.36 -0.75 14.77
CA GLU A 28 6.72 -0.69 14.21
C GLU A 28 6.80 -1.59 12.97
N GLN A 29 7.00 -0.97 11.81
CA GLN A 29 7.26 -1.63 10.52
C GLN A 29 8.30 -0.82 9.73
N PRO A 30 9.06 -1.44 8.83
CA PRO A 30 9.97 -0.70 7.98
C PRO A 30 9.20 0.10 6.93
N ASN A 31 9.56 1.37 6.76
CA ASN A 31 8.99 2.25 5.72
C ASN A 31 9.45 1.85 4.31
N GLN A 32 10.50 1.05 4.18
CA GLN A 32 10.96 0.50 2.92
C GLN A 32 11.55 -0.89 3.16
N ASP A 33 11.21 -1.84 2.31
CA ASP A 33 11.81 -3.17 2.34
C ASP A 33 11.85 -3.80 0.94
N GLN A 34 12.75 -4.77 0.78
CA GLN A 34 12.83 -5.62 -0.39
C GLN A 34 12.75 -7.10 0.03
N LEU A 35 11.71 -7.75 -0.45
CA LEU A 35 11.41 -9.15 -0.17
C LEU A 35 11.72 -10.01 -1.39
N ASN A 36 12.36 -11.15 -1.16
CA ASN A 36 12.59 -12.16 -2.19
C ASN A 36 12.03 -13.48 -1.67
N PHE A 37 11.12 -14.10 -2.42
CA PHE A 37 10.46 -15.34 -2.02
C PHE A 37 10.08 -16.18 -3.24
N GLN A 38 9.80 -17.46 -3.01
CA GLN A 38 9.36 -18.37 -4.05
C GLN A 38 7.90 -18.78 -3.82
N LEU A 39 7.07 -18.68 -4.86
CA LEU A 39 5.73 -19.24 -4.88
C LEU A 39 5.73 -20.58 -5.62
N VAL A 40 5.21 -21.62 -4.97
CA VAL A 40 5.03 -22.93 -5.57
C VAL A 40 3.55 -23.25 -5.66
N SER A 41 3.10 -23.62 -6.85
CA SER A 41 1.74 -24.04 -7.15
C SER A 41 1.78 -25.41 -7.80
N ASP A 42 1.06 -26.38 -7.24
CA ASP A 42 0.78 -27.70 -7.86
C ASP A 42 -0.73 -28.00 -7.81
N ALA A 43 -1.53 -26.93 -7.92
CA ALA A 43 -2.99 -27.01 -7.90
C ALA A 43 -3.52 -27.70 -9.17
N ALA A 44 -4.72 -28.27 -9.07
CA ALA A 44 -5.45 -28.69 -10.24
C ALA A 44 -5.92 -27.44 -11.03
N PRO A 45 -5.88 -27.47 -12.38
CA PRO A 45 -6.43 -26.37 -13.18
C PRO A 45 -7.89 -26.10 -12.82
N GLY A 46 -8.23 -24.84 -12.56
CA GLY A 46 -9.59 -24.40 -12.24
C GLY A 46 -9.88 -24.24 -10.75
N ASP A 47 -8.99 -24.70 -9.86
CA ASP A 47 -9.04 -24.42 -8.42
C ASP A 47 -8.12 -23.26 -8.06
N THR A 48 -8.53 -22.04 -8.43
CA THR A 48 -7.67 -20.85 -8.31
C THR A 48 -7.38 -20.46 -6.87
N ASP A 49 -8.20 -20.88 -5.90
CA ASP A 49 -7.99 -20.58 -4.50
C ASP A 49 -6.82 -21.42 -3.92
N ALA A 50 -6.54 -22.57 -4.54
CA ALA A 50 -5.41 -23.43 -4.20
C ALA A 50 -4.08 -22.99 -4.87
N TYR A 51 -4.09 -21.96 -5.71
CA TYR A 51 -2.86 -21.52 -6.38
C TYR A 51 -1.94 -20.88 -5.35
N GLY A 52 -0.64 -21.19 -5.44
CA GLY A 52 0.37 -20.71 -4.48
C GLY A 52 0.34 -19.19 -4.34
N GLY A 53 0.45 -18.68 -3.11
CA GLY A 53 0.37 -17.25 -2.84
C GLY A 53 1.13 -16.80 -1.60
N TYR A 54 1.33 -15.49 -1.52
CA TYR A 54 2.02 -14.78 -0.44
C TYR A 54 1.18 -13.58 -0.01
N ILE A 55 1.21 -13.27 1.29
CA ILE A 55 0.49 -12.13 1.87
C ILE A 55 1.49 -11.27 2.63
N LEU A 56 1.59 -10.00 2.23
CA LEU A 56 2.26 -8.94 2.98
C LEU A 56 1.20 -8.08 3.66
N THR A 57 1.31 -7.90 4.97
CA THR A 57 0.43 -6.99 5.72
C THR A 57 1.18 -5.70 6.02
N LEU A 58 0.59 -4.57 5.66
CA LEU A 58 1.15 -3.23 5.89
C LEU A 58 0.15 -2.41 6.69
N TYR A 59 0.60 -1.67 7.68
CA TYR A 59 -0.23 -0.64 8.31
C TYR A 59 -0.06 0.66 7.54
N LEU A 60 -1.15 1.32 7.12
CA LEU A 60 -1.05 2.63 6.48
C LEU A 60 -1.94 3.61 7.25
N GLU A 61 -1.43 4.82 7.48
CA GLU A 61 -2.24 5.94 7.93
C GLU A 61 -3.08 6.50 6.78
N GLN A 62 -4.18 7.17 7.11
CA GLN A 62 -5.00 7.82 6.09
C GLN A 62 -4.16 8.86 5.32
N GLU A 63 -4.30 8.89 4.00
CA GLU A 63 -3.53 9.72 3.04
C GLU A 63 -2.05 9.33 2.88
N GLN A 64 -1.58 8.29 3.58
CA GLN A 64 -0.23 7.76 3.39
C GLN A 64 -0.10 7.08 2.03
N GLU A 65 1.03 7.29 1.33
CA GLU A 65 1.26 6.71 0.02
C GLU A 65 2.11 5.44 0.13
N LEU A 66 1.65 4.38 -0.53
CA LEU A 66 2.39 3.14 -0.78
C LEU A 66 2.83 3.12 -2.25
N ALA A 67 4.14 3.13 -2.48
CA ALA A 67 4.74 2.78 -3.75
C ALA A 67 5.17 1.31 -3.70
N LEU A 68 4.89 0.54 -4.76
CA LEU A 68 5.21 -0.88 -4.82
C LEU A 68 5.70 -1.27 -6.21
N ALA A 69 6.71 -2.12 -6.27
CA ALA A 69 7.20 -2.75 -7.50
C ALA A 69 7.38 -4.26 -7.27
N PHE A 70 7.10 -5.05 -8.29
CA PHE A 70 7.31 -6.49 -8.26
C PHE A 70 7.84 -7.03 -9.59
N SER A 71 8.59 -8.12 -9.51
CA SER A 71 8.96 -8.95 -10.64
C SER A 71 8.82 -10.42 -10.27
N ALA A 72 8.44 -11.24 -11.25
CA ALA A 72 8.14 -12.65 -11.11
C ALA A 72 8.74 -13.41 -12.29
N GLN A 73 9.60 -14.38 -11.98
CA GLN A 73 10.21 -15.26 -12.98
C GLN A 73 9.58 -16.64 -12.89
N GLY A 74 9.09 -17.15 -14.02
CA GLY A 74 8.51 -18.50 -14.13
C GLY A 74 7.02 -18.50 -14.49
N ALA A 75 6.22 -17.61 -13.90
CA ALA A 75 4.84 -17.35 -14.31
C ALA A 75 4.32 -16.00 -13.79
N ALA A 76 3.30 -15.47 -14.46
CA ALA A 76 2.61 -14.26 -14.03
C ALA A 76 1.93 -14.39 -12.65
N LEU A 77 1.83 -13.27 -11.95
CA LEU A 77 1.16 -13.11 -10.66
C LEU A 77 -0.15 -12.34 -10.80
N ARG A 78 -1.15 -12.71 -10.01
CA ARG A 78 -2.29 -11.88 -9.65
C ARG A 78 -1.92 -11.10 -8.40
N VAL A 79 -1.97 -9.77 -8.47
CA VAL A 79 -1.66 -8.90 -7.33
C VAL A 79 -2.95 -8.20 -6.90
N SER A 80 -3.26 -8.25 -5.60
CA SER A 80 -4.46 -7.61 -5.03
C SER A 80 -4.19 -7.02 -3.66
N LEU A 81 -4.77 -5.86 -3.39
CA LEU A 81 -4.73 -5.16 -2.12
C LEU A 81 -6.12 -5.16 -1.50
N PHE A 82 -6.22 -5.62 -0.25
CA PHE A 82 -7.43 -5.58 0.55
C PHE A 82 -7.32 -4.44 1.57
N THR A 83 -8.33 -3.58 1.63
CA THR A 83 -8.40 -2.46 2.59
C THR A 83 -8.90 -2.92 3.96
N PRO A 84 -8.72 -2.10 5.02
CA PRO A 84 -9.34 -2.36 6.32
C PRO A 84 -10.86 -2.54 6.27
N SER A 85 -11.54 -1.84 5.36
CA SER A 85 -12.98 -1.98 5.07
C SER A 85 -13.35 -3.17 4.16
N GLU A 86 -12.40 -4.07 3.89
CA GLU A 86 -12.55 -5.27 3.05
C GLU A 86 -12.82 -4.97 1.56
N GLU A 87 -12.55 -3.75 1.08
CA GLU A 87 -12.57 -3.45 -0.35
C GLU A 87 -11.37 -4.09 -1.05
N THR A 88 -11.59 -4.66 -2.23
CA THR A 88 -10.53 -5.31 -3.01
C THR A 88 -10.15 -4.48 -4.22
N TYR A 89 -8.86 -4.15 -4.32
CA TYR A 89 -8.26 -3.52 -5.48
C TYR A 89 -7.26 -4.46 -6.11
N GLY A 90 -7.37 -4.76 -7.40
CA GLY A 90 -6.38 -5.57 -8.08
C GLY A 90 -5.52 -4.75 -9.04
N TYR A 91 -4.34 -5.28 -9.32
CA TYR A 91 -3.40 -4.67 -10.25
C TYR A 91 -3.91 -4.78 -11.68
N ARG A 92 -3.82 -3.66 -12.41
CA ARG A 92 -3.98 -3.60 -13.85
C ARG A 92 -2.78 -2.90 -14.47
N SER A 93 -2.07 -3.62 -15.33
CA SER A 93 -1.07 -3.03 -16.21
C SER A 93 -1.75 -2.27 -17.35
N PHE A 94 -1.20 -1.11 -17.70
CA PHE A 94 -1.50 -0.44 -18.96
C PHE A 94 -0.26 -0.59 -19.81
N ALA A 95 -0.31 -1.41 -20.87
CA ALA A 95 0.71 -1.31 -21.91
C ALA A 95 0.60 0.10 -22.50
N THR A 96 1.63 0.93 -22.32
CA THR A 96 1.73 2.19 -23.05
C THR A 96 1.80 1.86 -24.54
N GLN A 97 0.85 2.42 -25.28
CA GLN A 97 0.86 2.45 -26.73
C GLN A 97 2.13 3.21 -27.15
N ASP A 98 2.96 2.60 -28.00
CA ASP A 98 4.15 3.22 -28.61
C ASP A 98 3.87 4.67 -28.98
N SER A 99 4.44 5.62 -28.22
CA SER A 99 4.60 6.98 -28.71
C SER A 99 5.93 7.04 -29.43
N ASP A 100 5.86 6.90 -30.75
CA ASP A 100 6.89 7.39 -31.66
C ASP A 100 7.43 8.74 -31.17
N ALA A 101 8.76 8.85 -31.13
CA ALA A 101 9.60 10.00 -30.78
C ALA A 101 10.09 10.12 -29.33
N GLY A 102 11.26 9.50 -29.08
CA GLY A 102 12.25 9.99 -28.12
C GLY A 102 12.35 9.15 -26.85
N ASP A 103 13.50 8.49 -26.67
CA ASP A 103 13.89 7.72 -25.49
C ASP A 103 13.45 8.40 -24.18
N THR A 104 12.35 7.92 -23.64
CA THR A 104 12.00 8.04 -22.23
C THR A 104 11.57 6.64 -21.84
N GLU A 105 12.44 5.94 -21.10
CA GLU A 105 12.04 4.76 -20.34
C GLU A 105 10.94 5.21 -19.38
N THR A 106 9.70 5.09 -19.83
CA THR A 106 8.54 5.39 -19.00
C THR A 106 8.36 4.13 -18.16
N GLU A 107 8.75 4.19 -16.88
CA GLU A 107 8.36 3.16 -15.92
C GLU A 107 6.84 2.96 -16.05
N VAL A 108 6.42 1.76 -16.44
CA VAL A 108 5.01 1.44 -16.66
C VAL A 108 4.34 1.33 -15.29
N LEU A 109 3.88 2.47 -14.77
CA LEU A 109 3.08 2.53 -13.54
C LEU A 109 1.67 2.01 -13.85
N GLY A 110 1.35 0.80 -13.37
CA GLY A 110 -0.01 0.29 -13.31
C GLY A 110 -0.83 0.99 -12.23
N GLN A 111 -2.13 0.69 -12.20
CA GLN A 111 -3.04 1.20 -11.16
C GLN A 111 -3.71 0.05 -10.44
N LEU A 112 -3.96 0.24 -9.15
CA LEU A 112 -4.89 -0.58 -8.40
C LEU A 112 -6.32 -0.13 -8.69
N LYS A 113 -7.13 -1.01 -9.27
CA LYS A 113 -8.53 -0.74 -9.58
C LYS A 113 -9.45 -1.66 -8.81
N GLN A 114 -10.50 -1.08 -8.25
CA GLN A 114 -11.48 -1.81 -7.47
C GLN A 114 -12.11 -2.91 -8.34
N GLY A 115 -12.04 -4.17 -7.86
CA GLY A 115 -12.62 -5.33 -8.51
C GLY A 115 -11.96 -5.83 -9.80
N GLU A 116 -10.86 -5.22 -10.27
CA GLU A 116 -10.12 -5.70 -11.45
C GLU A 116 -8.85 -6.44 -11.04
N ILE A 117 -8.70 -7.73 -11.40
CA ILE A 117 -7.48 -8.50 -11.14
C ILE A 117 -6.87 -8.93 -12.49
N VAL A 118 -5.73 -8.34 -12.83
CA VAL A 118 -4.94 -8.73 -14.02
C VAL A 118 -3.70 -9.51 -13.57
N SER A 119 -3.27 -10.46 -14.40
CA SER A 119 -2.03 -11.20 -14.18
C SER A 119 -0.86 -10.53 -14.90
N ALA A 120 0.28 -10.36 -14.23
CA ALA A 120 1.49 -9.80 -14.82
C ALA A 120 2.75 -10.44 -14.22
N GLU A 121 3.83 -10.50 -15.01
CA GLU A 121 5.14 -10.95 -14.55
C GLU A 121 5.92 -9.82 -13.86
N GLU A 122 5.62 -8.58 -14.19
CA GLU A 122 6.22 -7.40 -13.58
C GLU A 122 5.20 -6.27 -13.48
N GLY A 123 5.44 -5.35 -12.56
CA GLY A 123 4.60 -4.17 -12.42
C GLY A 123 5.01 -3.28 -11.27
N SER A 124 4.58 -2.03 -11.35
CA SER A 124 4.67 -1.08 -10.26
C SER A 124 3.37 -0.28 -10.14
N PHE A 125 3.03 0.15 -8.93
CA PHE A 125 1.86 0.99 -8.68
C PHE A 125 2.09 1.93 -7.49
N ARG A 126 1.29 2.99 -7.43
CA ARG A 126 1.13 3.83 -6.24
C ARG A 126 -0.29 3.74 -5.73
N PHE A 127 -0.44 3.77 -4.41
CA PHE A 127 -1.72 3.70 -3.73
C PHE A 127 -1.73 4.69 -2.56
N THR A 128 -2.75 5.54 -2.50
CA THR A 128 -2.96 6.44 -1.35
C THR A 128 -4.03 5.84 -0.46
N ALA A 129 -3.70 5.57 0.80
CA ALA A 129 -4.58 4.93 1.75
C ALA A 129 -5.82 5.80 2.04
N PRO A 130 -7.05 5.36 1.72
CA PRO A 130 -8.26 6.15 1.98
C PRO A 130 -8.63 6.19 3.47
N GLU A 131 -8.14 5.22 4.25
CA GLU A 131 -8.42 5.06 5.67
C GLU A 131 -7.21 4.49 6.43
N THR A 132 -7.18 4.69 7.74
CA THR A 132 -6.11 4.15 8.61
C THR A 132 -6.38 2.68 8.94
N GLY A 133 -5.38 1.81 8.80
CA GLY A 133 -5.47 0.42 9.25
C GLY A 133 -4.51 -0.53 8.56
N TYR A 134 -4.76 -1.82 8.75
CA TYR A 134 -3.99 -2.88 8.10
C TYR A 134 -4.54 -3.21 6.72
N TYR A 135 -3.67 -3.13 5.73
CA TYR A 135 -3.90 -3.54 4.36
C TYR A 135 -3.20 -4.88 4.12
N ALA A 136 -3.86 -5.77 3.37
CA ALA A 136 -3.26 -7.03 2.96
C ALA A 136 -2.96 -6.99 1.46
N LEU A 137 -1.68 -6.97 1.10
CA LEU A 137 -1.22 -7.19 -0.27
C LEU A 137 -1.05 -8.69 -0.49
N THR A 138 -1.74 -9.21 -1.48
CA THR A 138 -1.67 -10.61 -1.90
C THR A 138 -1.01 -10.72 -3.26
N MET A 139 -0.12 -11.68 -3.38
CA MET A 139 0.49 -12.09 -4.64
C MET A 139 0.20 -13.57 -4.81
N GLN A 140 -0.55 -13.92 -5.85
CA GLN A 140 -0.95 -15.28 -6.13
C GLN A 140 -0.47 -15.68 -7.51
N SER A 141 -0.03 -16.92 -7.68
CA SER A 141 0.26 -17.46 -9.01
C SER A 141 -0.97 -17.33 -9.91
N ALA A 142 -0.76 -16.96 -11.18
CA ALA A 142 -1.80 -17.04 -12.20
C ALA A 142 -1.89 -18.44 -12.84
N SER A 143 -0.97 -19.35 -12.49
CA SER A 143 -0.84 -20.68 -13.08
C SER A 143 -1.00 -21.81 -12.06
N PRO A 144 -1.73 -22.88 -12.40
CA PRO A 144 -1.96 -24.01 -11.48
C PRO A 144 -0.68 -24.80 -11.16
N LYS A 145 0.28 -24.83 -12.09
CA LYS A 145 1.54 -25.55 -11.96
C LYS A 145 2.69 -24.64 -12.29
N ALA A 146 3.30 -24.05 -11.27
CA ALA A 146 4.38 -23.10 -11.42
C ALA A 146 5.27 -23.06 -10.18
N GLU A 147 6.55 -22.86 -10.43
CA GLU A 147 7.52 -22.39 -9.43
C GLU A 147 7.93 -20.99 -9.88
N ILE A 148 7.74 -20.01 -9.01
CA ILE A 148 7.87 -18.59 -9.34
C ILE A 148 8.79 -17.93 -8.34
N ASP A 149 9.92 -17.42 -8.80
CA ASP A 149 10.79 -16.57 -7.99
C ASP A 149 10.27 -15.13 -8.07
N VAL A 150 9.95 -14.55 -6.92
CA VAL A 150 9.34 -13.22 -6.81
C VAL A 150 10.27 -12.29 -6.05
N GLN A 151 10.50 -11.12 -6.63
CA GLN A 151 11.10 -9.97 -5.98
C GLN A 151 10.01 -8.91 -5.80
N LEU A 152 9.87 -8.40 -4.58
CA LEU A 152 8.92 -7.37 -4.20
C LEU A 152 9.67 -6.24 -3.49
N GLU A 153 9.43 -5.01 -3.90
CA GLU A 153 9.93 -3.81 -3.22
C GLU A 153 8.75 -2.92 -2.88
N TYR A 154 8.74 -2.36 -1.68
CA TYR A 154 7.75 -1.36 -1.29
C TYR A 154 8.37 -0.20 -0.54
N GLN A 155 7.73 0.97 -0.66
CA GLN A 155 8.06 2.18 0.07
C GLN A 155 6.78 2.88 0.54
N ILE A 156 6.77 3.28 1.81
CA ILE A 156 5.71 4.02 2.47
C ILE A 156 6.18 5.46 2.68
N HIS A 157 5.40 6.42 2.20
CA HIS A 157 5.67 7.87 2.26
C HIS A 157 4.69 8.60 3.15
#